data_AF-A0A357NAF0-F1
#
_entry.id   AF-A0A357NAF0-F1
#
_cell.length_a   1.000
_cell.length_b   1.000
_cell.length_c   1.000
_cell.angle_alpha   90.00
_cell.angle_beta   90.00
_cell.angle_gamma   90.00
#
_symmetry.space_group_name_H-M   'P 1'
#
loop_
_entity.id
_entity.type
_entity.pdbx_description
1 polymer ?
#
loop_
_entity_poly.entity_id
_entity_poly.type
_entity_poly.pdbx_seq_one_letter_code
_entity_poly.pdbx_strand_id
1 'polypeptide(L)'
;MSKWIKKDTTVVDMNVLNTDKVSQSLRRRYLLALSIIALLVTLSQVLIQYTLSDQEGDSRVVNVAGRQRMLSQRITKCALLVESSVSNTERDFYLEELHQSVQLWVQSHAGLQKGDAQLGLPGKNSPQVTAMFARIEPNFQAMLQAVDRITAAETPPPVRKEAIASLLSNQAEFLGGMDAMVFQYDEEAKQKIAMTRRMEAGIMIVTFVLLL
;
A
#
# COMPACT_ATOMS: atom_id res chain seq x y z
N MET A 1 -34.06 60.59 64.39
CA MET A 1 -33.80 59.16 64.06
C MET A 1 -33.58 59.04 62.57
N SER A 2 -32.68 58.13 62.19
CA SER A 2 -32.32 57.67 60.84
C SER A 2 -31.29 58.50 60.04
N LYS A 3 -30.03 58.10 60.17
CA LYS A 3 -28.90 58.43 59.27
C LYS A 3 -29.08 57.66 57.96
N TRP A 4 -29.10 58.35 56.84
CA TRP A 4 -29.04 57.74 55.51
C TRP A 4 -27.62 57.25 55.21
N ILE A 5 -27.48 55.93 55.04
CA ILE A 5 -26.25 55.28 54.58
C ILE A 5 -26.14 55.52 53.07
N LYS A 6 -25.16 56.32 52.62
CA LYS A 6 -24.73 56.31 51.21
C LYS A 6 -24.06 54.95 50.97
N LYS A 7 -24.77 54.05 50.28
CA LYS A 7 -24.19 52.80 49.78
C LYS A 7 -23.24 53.17 48.64
N ASP A 8 -21.98 52.75 48.75
CA ASP A 8 -20.90 52.99 47.79
C ASP A 8 -21.23 52.42 46.40
N THR A 9 -21.78 53.25 45.51
CA THR A 9 -22.08 52.90 44.12
C THR A 9 -20.83 52.59 43.31
N THR A 10 -19.71 53.25 43.61
CA THR A 10 -18.40 53.05 42.97
C THR A 10 -17.85 51.63 43.12
N VAL A 11 -18.12 50.96 44.25
CA VAL A 11 -17.66 49.58 44.51
C VAL A 11 -18.55 48.57 43.76
N VAL A 12 -19.85 48.86 43.63
CA VAL A 12 -20.79 48.02 42.86
C VAL A 12 -20.47 48.09 41.36
N ASP A 13 -20.21 49.27 40.80
CA ASP A 13 -19.86 49.43 39.39
C ASP A 13 -18.50 48.80 39.04
N MET A 14 -17.50 48.89 39.94
CA MET A 14 -16.21 48.20 39.74
C MET A 14 -16.35 46.68 39.76
N ASN A 15 -17.21 46.12 40.61
CA ASN A 15 -17.47 44.67 40.64
C ASN A 15 -18.18 44.20 39.36
N VAL A 16 -19.16 44.95 38.85
CA VAL A 16 -19.88 44.65 37.60
C VAL A 16 -18.94 44.68 36.39
N LEU A 17 -18.13 45.73 36.26
CA LEU A 17 -17.12 45.85 35.20
C LEU A 17 -16.04 44.74 35.27
N ASN A 18 -15.70 44.26 36.47
CA ASN A 18 -14.75 43.18 36.66
C ASN A 18 -15.37 41.81 36.29
N THR A 19 -16.63 41.55 36.65
CA THR A 19 -17.35 40.33 36.25
C THR A 19 -17.52 40.21 34.74
N ASP A 20 -17.76 41.32 34.02
CA ASP A 20 -17.87 41.31 32.56
C ASP A 20 -16.53 41.05 31.87
N LYS A 21 -15.43 41.58 32.39
CA LYS A 21 -14.08 41.29 31.87
C LYS A 21 -13.68 39.84 32.11
N VAL A 22 -13.98 39.30 33.30
CA VAL A 22 -13.73 37.90 33.65
C VAL A 22 -14.55 36.96 32.75
N SER A 23 -15.85 37.23 32.56
CA SER A 23 -16.72 36.40 31.71
C SER A 23 -16.29 36.40 30.24
N GLN A 24 -15.88 37.55 29.69
CA GLN A 24 -15.34 37.64 28.33
C GLN A 24 -14.02 36.89 28.16
N SER A 25 -13.13 36.95 29.16
CA SER A 25 -11.86 36.22 29.13
C SER A 25 -12.06 34.70 29.17
N LEU A 26 -13.02 34.22 29.97
CA LEU A 26 -13.42 32.82 30.05
C LEU A 26 -14.06 32.35 28.73
N ARG A 27 -14.97 33.14 28.16
CA ARG A 27 -15.58 32.86 26.85
C ARG A 27 -14.54 32.74 25.75
N ARG A 28 -13.54 33.63 25.71
CA ARG A 28 -12.46 33.56 24.71
C ARG A 28 -11.61 32.31 24.88
N ARG A 29 -11.22 31.95 26.10
CA ARG A 29 -10.46 30.70 26.38
C ARG A 29 -11.26 29.46 25.98
N TYR A 30 -12.55 29.42 26.31
CA TYR A 30 -13.45 28.33 25.92
C TYR A 30 -13.58 28.21 24.40
N LEU A 31 -13.82 29.32 23.69
CA LEU A 31 -13.89 29.32 22.22
C LEU A 31 -12.57 28.90 21.58
N LEU A 32 -11.42 29.29 22.15
CA LEU A 32 -10.11 28.84 21.70
C LEU A 32 -9.94 27.33 21.90
N ALA A 33 -10.26 26.79 23.08
CA ALA A 33 -10.21 25.36 23.35
C ALA A 33 -11.12 24.57 22.38
N LEU A 34 -12.36 25.04 22.17
CA LEU A 34 -13.30 24.43 21.25
C LEU A 34 -12.80 24.46 19.79
N SER A 35 -12.16 25.56 19.39
CA SER A 35 -11.55 25.68 18.05
C SER A 35 -10.39 24.71 17.88
N ILE A 36 -9.56 24.52 18.91
CA ILE A 36 -8.45 23.55 18.92
C ILE A 36 -9.01 22.13 18.82
N ILE A 37 -10.04 21.79 19.60
CA ILE A 37 -10.70 20.48 19.55
C ILE A 37 -11.25 20.21 18.15
N ALA A 38 -11.98 21.18 17.57
CA ALA A 38 -12.52 21.05 16.21
C ALA A 38 -11.40 20.83 15.17
N LEU A 39 -10.27 21.53 15.32
CA LEU A 39 -9.10 21.35 14.46
C LEU A 39 -8.48 19.95 14.62
N LEU A 40 -8.29 19.47 15.85
CA LEU A 40 -7.73 18.15 16.14
C LEU A 40 -8.61 17.02 15.56
N VAL A 41 -9.92 17.12 15.73
CA VAL A 41 -10.88 16.16 15.17
C VAL A 41 -10.83 16.16 13.64
N THR A 42 -10.79 17.35 13.03
CA THR A 42 -10.69 17.49 11.56
C THR A 42 -9.39 16.88 11.04
N LEU A 43 -8.26 17.14 11.71
CA LEU A 43 -6.97 16.56 11.36
C LEU A 43 -6.97 15.03 11.49
N SER A 44 -7.53 14.50 12.57
CA SER A 44 -7.70 13.06 12.77
C SER A 44 -8.50 12.43 11.64
N GLN A 45 -9.60 13.06 11.24
CA GLN A 45 -10.43 12.59 10.13
C GLN A 45 -9.66 12.58 8.81
N VAL A 46 -8.88 13.62 8.51
CA VAL A 46 -8.05 13.70 7.30
C VAL A 46 -7.00 12.58 7.27
N LEU A 47 -6.32 12.32 8.40
CA LEU A 47 -5.33 11.25 8.50
C LEU A 47 -5.94 9.87 8.25
N ILE A 48 -7.13 9.60 8.82
CA ILE A 48 -7.85 8.34 8.61
C ILE A 48 -8.19 8.15 7.12
N GLN A 49 -8.75 9.19 6.48
CA GLN A 49 -9.12 9.11 5.06
C GLN A 49 -7.91 8.89 4.16
N TYR A 50 -6.79 9.55 4.46
CA TYR A 50 -5.54 9.34 3.73
C TYR A 50 -5.05 7.89 3.86
N THR A 51 -5.00 7.33 5.07
CA THR A 51 -4.54 5.95 5.29
C THR A 51 -5.47 4.92 4.65
N LEU A 52 -6.79 5.12 4.67
CA LEU A 52 -7.74 4.23 3.99
C LEU A 52 -7.52 4.23 2.48
N SER A 53 -7.28 5.39 1.88
CA SER A 53 -6.99 5.50 0.45
C SER A 53 -5.65 4.85 0.07
N ASP A 54 -4.61 5.03 0.90
CA ASP A 54 -3.31 4.38 0.67
C ASP A 54 -3.41 2.85 0.83
N GLN A 55 -4.23 2.37 1.76
CA GLN A 55 -4.45 0.94 2.00
C GLN A 55 -5.08 0.22 0.79
N GLU A 56 -5.94 0.88 0.02
CA GLU A 56 -6.47 0.32 -1.23
C GLU A 56 -5.35 0.10 -2.26
N GLY A 57 -4.42 1.06 -2.36
CA GLY A 57 -3.22 0.96 -3.19
C GLY A 57 -2.30 -0.17 -2.74
N ASP A 58 -2.01 -0.26 -1.44
CA ASP A 58 -1.18 -1.33 -0.87
C ASP A 58 -1.81 -2.72 -1.11
N SER A 59 -3.13 -2.85 -0.93
CA SER A 59 -3.86 -4.09 -1.21
C SER A 59 -3.77 -4.49 -2.69
N ARG A 60 -3.79 -3.52 -3.60
CA ARG A 60 -3.60 -3.75 -5.04
C ARG A 60 -2.19 -4.27 -5.32
N VAL A 61 -1.16 -3.66 -4.73
CA VAL A 61 0.24 -4.08 -4.87
C VAL A 61 0.43 -5.52 -4.38
N VAL A 62 -0.07 -5.86 -3.19
CA VAL A 62 -0.01 -7.23 -2.63
C VAL A 62 -0.68 -8.24 -3.56
N ASN A 63 -1.85 -7.92 -4.12
CA ASN A 63 -2.54 -8.82 -5.06
C ASN A 63 -1.75 -9.02 -6.37
N VAL A 64 -1.21 -7.95 -6.95
CA VAL A 64 -0.40 -8.05 -8.18
C VAL A 64 0.90 -8.83 -7.93
N ALA A 65 1.59 -8.58 -6.83
CA ALA A 65 2.76 -9.35 -6.42
C ALA A 65 2.39 -10.82 -6.17
N GLY A 66 1.24 -11.08 -5.53
CA GLY A 66 0.70 -12.42 -5.32
C GLY A 66 0.45 -13.15 -6.65
N ARG A 67 -0.08 -12.43 -7.65
CA ARG A 67 -0.35 -12.96 -8.99
C ARG A 67 0.91 -13.36 -9.74
N GLN A 68 2.06 -12.71 -9.50
CA GLN A 68 3.34 -13.10 -10.11
C GLN A 68 3.72 -14.55 -9.79
N ARG A 69 3.44 -15.02 -8.57
CA ARG A 69 3.68 -16.42 -8.16
C ARG A 69 2.87 -17.38 -9.03
N MET A 70 1.56 -17.15 -9.14
CA MET A 70 0.68 -17.96 -9.98
C MET A 70 1.11 -17.92 -11.45
N LEU A 71 1.44 -16.73 -11.98
CA LEU A 71 1.88 -16.58 -13.37
C LEU A 71 3.18 -17.35 -13.63
N SER A 72 4.17 -17.30 -12.72
CA SER A 72 5.42 -18.06 -12.87
C SER A 72 5.18 -19.57 -12.98
N GLN A 73 4.22 -20.10 -12.21
CA GLN A 73 3.82 -21.50 -12.26
C GLN A 73 3.01 -21.82 -13.52
N ARG A 74 2.08 -20.94 -13.92
CA ARG A 74 1.28 -21.10 -15.15
C ARG A 74 2.18 -21.12 -16.39
N ILE A 75 3.15 -20.21 -16.48
CA ILE A 75 4.16 -20.15 -17.55
C ILE A 75 4.89 -21.49 -17.66
N THR A 76 5.38 -22.00 -16.52
CA THR A 76 6.12 -23.27 -16.46
C THR A 76 5.23 -24.46 -16.85
N LYS A 77 3.98 -24.49 -16.37
CA LYS A 77 3.00 -25.50 -16.73
C LYS A 77 2.71 -25.49 -18.23
N CYS A 78 2.44 -24.33 -18.81
CA CYS A 78 2.17 -24.21 -20.25
C CYS A 78 3.38 -24.62 -21.07
N ALA A 79 4.59 -24.20 -20.69
CA ALA A 79 5.83 -24.61 -21.36
C ALA A 79 6.02 -26.14 -21.40
N LEU A 80 5.75 -26.83 -20.29
CA LEU A 80 5.78 -28.29 -20.24
C LEU A 80 4.72 -28.91 -21.16
N LEU A 81 3.50 -28.36 -21.15
CA LEU A 81 2.40 -28.87 -21.95
C LEU A 81 2.61 -28.65 -23.45
N VAL A 82 3.26 -27.55 -23.86
CA VAL A 82 3.69 -27.31 -25.26
C VAL A 82 4.62 -28.41 -25.78
N GLU A 83 5.50 -28.93 -24.92
CA GLU A 83 6.43 -30.02 -25.29
C GLU A 83 5.76 -31.40 -25.25
N SER A 84 4.80 -31.62 -24.35
CA SER A 84 4.07 -32.89 -24.24
C SER A 84 2.82 -32.98 -25.12
N SER A 85 2.48 -31.92 -25.86
CA SER A 85 1.27 -31.86 -26.70
C SER A 85 1.30 -32.94 -27.79
N VAL A 86 0.18 -33.65 -27.94
CA VAL A 86 0.07 -34.75 -28.91
C VAL A 86 -0.47 -34.27 -30.26
N SER A 87 -1.13 -33.11 -30.28
CA SER A 87 -1.70 -32.49 -31.48
C SER A 87 -1.27 -31.05 -31.62
N ASN A 88 -1.29 -30.54 -32.86
CA ASN A 88 -1.02 -29.13 -33.14
C ASN A 88 -2.05 -28.21 -32.46
N THR A 89 -3.33 -28.59 -32.44
CA THR A 89 -4.38 -27.80 -31.80
C THR A 89 -4.16 -27.65 -30.28
N GLU A 90 -3.77 -28.73 -29.60
CA GLU A 90 -3.42 -28.69 -28.18
C GLU A 90 -2.17 -27.83 -27.93
N ARG A 91 -1.16 -27.98 -28.79
CA ARG A 91 0.07 -27.17 -28.73
C ARG A 91 -0.23 -25.68 -28.90
N ASP A 92 -1.02 -25.33 -29.89
CA ASP A 92 -1.40 -23.94 -30.20
C ASP A 92 -2.18 -23.31 -29.05
N PHE A 93 -3.08 -24.07 -28.41
CA PHE A 93 -3.78 -23.63 -27.21
C PHE A 93 -2.81 -23.28 -26.07
N TYR A 94 -1.85 -24.16 -25.76
CA TYR A 94 -0.90 -23.89 -24.68
C TYR A 94 0.12 -22.81 -25.02
N LEU A 95 0.46 -22.62 -26.30
CA LEU A 95 1.29 -21.50 -26.76
C LEU A 95 0.59 -20.15 -26.54
N GLU A 96 -0.71 -20.06 -26.86
CA GLU A 96 -1.49 -18.85 -26.62
C GLU A 96 -1.60 -18.54 -25.12
N GLU A 97 -1.91 -19.55 -24.31
CA GLU A 97 -1.95 -19.43 -22.85
C GLU A 97 -0.60 -19.00 -22.25
N LEU A 98 0.50 -19.54 -22.78
CA LEU A 98 1.86 -19.16 -22.40
C LEU A 98 2.12 -17.69 -22.75
N HIS A 99 1.78 -17.26 -23.96
CA HIS A 99 1.98 -15.90 -24.43
C HIS A 99 1.23 -14.88 -23.56
N GLN A 100 -0.05 -15.11 -23.31
CA GLN A 100 -0.86 -14.22 -22.45
C GLN A 100 -0.31 -14.18 -21.02
N SER A 101 0.12 -15.33 -20.48
CA SER A 101 0.68 -15.39 -19.13
C SER A 101 1.99 -14.62 -19.02
N VAL A 102 2.87 -14.75 -20.02
CA VAL A 102 4.16 -14.04 -20.08
C VAL A 102 3.94 -12.54 -20.21
N GLN A 103 3.04 -12.11 -21.10
CA GLN A 103 2.72 -10.69 -21.29
C GLN A 103 2.26 -10.04 -19.98
N LEU A 104 1.29 -10.66 -19.30
CA LEU A 104 0.78 -10.14 -18.03
C LEU A 104 1.84 -10.21 -16.92
N TRP A 105 2.67 -11.25 -16.92
CA TRP A 105 3.76 -11.43 -15.96
C TRP A 105 4.80 -10.32 -16.09
N VAL A 106 5.28 -10.06 -17.31
CA VAL A 106 6.25 -8.99 -17.62
C VAL A 106 5.66 -7.61 -17.31
N GLN A 107 4.42 -7.34 -17.73
CA GLN A 107 3.77 -6.05 -17.43
C GLN A 107 3.65 -5.83 -15.92
N SER A 108 3.21 -6.85 -15.19
CA SER A 108 3.04 -6.76 -13.73
C SER A 108 4.40 -6.63 -13.02
N HIS A 109 5.46 -7.31 -13.47
CA HIS A 109 6.82 -7.18 -12.92
C HIS A 109 7.36 -5.76 -13.10
N ALA A 110 7.22 -5.19 -14.30
CA ALA A 110 7.61 -3.82 -14.58
C ALA A 110 6.75 -2.80 -13.80
N GLY A 111 5.43 -3.02 -13.75
CA GLY A 111 4.49 -2.16 -13.06
C GLY A 111 4.69 -2.13 -11.54
N LEU A 112 5.08 -3.25 -10.92
CA LEU A 112 5.45 -3.29 -9.51
C LEU A 112 6.71 -2.46 -9.22
N GLN A 113 7.67 -2.40 -10.15
CA GLN A 113 8.92 -1.68 -9.96
C GLN A 113 8.83 -0.19 -10.30
N LYS A 114 8.10 0.16 -11.37
CA LYS A 114 8.10 1.51 -11.98
C LYS A 114 6.74 2.20 -11.95
N GLY A 115 5.70 1.48 -11.55
CA GLY A 115 4.31 1.94 -11.62
C GLY A 115 3.65 1.56 -12.94
N ASP A 116 2.33 1.38 -12.88
CA ASP A 116 1.49 1.08 -14.04
C ASP A 116 0.06 1.57 -13.73
N ALA A 117 -0.41 2.58 -14.46
CA ALA A 117 -1.72 3.16 -14.26
C ALA A 117 -2.87 2.20 -14.60
N GLN A 118 -2.69 1.31 -15.57
CA GLN A 118 -3.69 0.30 -15.94
C GLN A 118 -3.85 -0.75 -14.85
N LEU A 119 -2.74 -1.11 -14.19
CA LEU A 119 -2.76 -2.05 -13.06
C LEU A 119 -3.07 -1.38 -11.72
N GLY A 120 -3.12 -0.04 -11.68
CA GLY A 120 -3.31 0.74 -10.46
C GLY A 120 -2.11 0.66 -9.52
N LEU A 121 -0.89 0.58 -10.07
CA LEU A 121 0.35 0.42 -9.32
C LEU A 121 1.10 1.75 -9.20
N PRO A 122 1.46 2.18 -7.97
CA PRO A 122 2.09 3.48 -7.74
C PRO A 122 3.59 3.49 -8.09
N GLY A 123 4.25 2.34 -8.17
CA GLY A 123 5.70 2.25 -8.46
C GLY A 123 6.60 2.78 -7.35
N LYS A 124 6.10 2.88 -6.13
CA LYS A 124 6.83 3.42 -4.96
C LYS A 124 7.22 2.29 -4.03
N ASN A 125 8.40 1.72 -4.26
CA ASN A 125 8.92 0.63 -3.43
C ASN A 125 9.83 1.14 -2.33
N SER A 126 9.81 0.46 -1.19
CA SER A 126 10.81 0.66 -0.15
C SER A 126 12.20 0.26 -0.66
N PRO A 127 13.29 0.72 -0.01
CA PRO A 127 14.64 0.25 -0.31
C PRO A 127 14.77 -1.28 -0.18
N GLN A 128 14.04 -1.87 0.77
CA GLN A 128 14.03 -3.31 0.99
C GLN A 128 13.40 -4.06 -0.18
N VAL A 129 12.20 -3.66 -0.61
CA VAL A 129 11.52 -4.26 -1.78
C VAL A 129 12.34 -4.07 -3.05
N THR A 130 12.97 -2.90 -3.22
CA THR A 130 13.86 -2.62 -4.37
C THR A 130 15.05 -3.60 -4.41
N ALA A 131 15.66 -3.89 -3.26
CA ALA A 131 16.73 -4.88 -3.16
C ALA A 131 16.24 -6.31 -3.43
N MET A 132 15.02 -6.65 -3.00
CA MET A 132 14.40 -7.95 -3.28
C MET A 132 14.15 -8.15 -4.78
N PHE A 133 13.68 -7.12 -5.49
CA PHE A 133 13.56 -7.15 -6.96
C PHE A 133 14.92 -7.37 -7.63
N ALA A 134 15.94 -6.61 -7.22
CA ALA A 134 17.29 -6.76 -7.77
C ALA A 134 17.84 -8.18 -7.58
N ARG A 135 17.49 -8.86 -6.49
CA ARG A 135 17.89 -10.25 -6.23
C ARG A 135 17.22 -11.27 -7.16
N ILE A 136 15.93 -11.09 -7.48
CA ILE A 136 15.18 -12.04 -8.34
C ILE A 136 15.30 -11.72 -9.83
N GLU A 137 15.80 -10.52 -10.18
CA GLU A 137 15.90 -10.05 -11.56
C GLU A 137 16.67 -11.02 -12.49
N PRO A 138 17.80 -11.63 -12.09
CA PRO A 138 18.49 -12.60 -12.94
C PRO A 138 17.61 -13.82 -13.27
N ASN A 139 16.82 -14.31 -12.31
CA ASN A 139 15.90 -15.43 -12.52
C ASN A 139 14.75 -15.02 -13.45
N PHE A 140 14.19 -13.82 -13.25
CA PHE A 140 13.17 -13.27 -14.14
C PHE A 140 13.67 -13.22 -15.59
N GLN A 141 14.87 -12.67 -15.82
CA GLN A 141 15.46 -12.58 -17.16
C GLN A 141 15.78 -13.95 -17.76
N ALA A 142 16.30 -14.89 -16.96
CA ALA A 142 16.59 -16.24 -17.42
C ALA A 142 15.31 -17.01 -17.81
N MET A 143 14.22 -16.83 -17.06
CA MET A 143 12.91 -17.39 -17.40
C MET A 143 12.38 -16.80 -18.71
N LEU A 144 12.48 -15.48 -18.91
CA LEU A 144 12.04 -14.81 -20.13
C LEU A 144 12.78 -15.34 -21.37
N GLN A 145 14.12 -15.42 -21.29
CA GLN A 145 14.95 -16.00 -22.34
C GLN A 145 14.62 -17.46 -22.64
N ALA A 146 14.29 -18.25 -21.61
CA ALA A 146 13.87 -19.63 -21.78
C ALA A 146 12.53 -19.72 -22.54
N VAL A 147 11.56 -18.87 -22.19
CA VAL A 147 10.28 -18.79 -22.90
C VAL A 147 10.45 -18.41 -24.36
N ASP A 148 11.33 -17.44 -24.68
CA ASP A 148 11.59 -17.04 -26.06
C ASP A 148 12.12 -18.23 -26.90
N ARG A 149 13.01 -19.04 -26.32
CA ARG A 149 13.51 -20.25 -26.97
C ARG A 149 12.42 -21.31 -27.14
N ILE A 150 11.50 -21.44 -26.18
CA ILE A 150 10.41 -22.43 -26.23
C ILE A 150 9.40 -22.08 -27.32
N THR A 151 9.10 -20.79 -27.48
CA THR A 151 8.08 -20.27 -28.40
C THR A 151 8.59 -20.06 -29.83
N ALA A 152 9.90 -20.01 -30.04
CA ALA A 152 10.48 -19.88 -31.37
C ALA A 152 10.12 -21.09 -32.29
N ALA A 153 9.65 -20.77 -33.51
CA ALA A 153 9.03 -21.71 -34.44
C ALA A 153 9.95 -22.87 -34.88
N GLU A 154 11.26 -22.62 -34.96
CA GLU A 154 12.26 -23.57 -35.46
C GLU A 154 13.12 -24.21 -34.37
N THR A 155 12.77 -24.03 -33.08
CA THR A 155 13.59 -24.58 -31.99
C THR A 155 13.60 -26.10 -32.01
N PRO A 156 14.79 -26.73 -32.20
CA PRO A 156 14.92 -28.19 -32.20
C PRO A 156 14.49 -28.79 -30.84
N PRO A 157 13.93 -30.01 -30.81
CA PRO A 157 13.47 -30.62 -29.56
C PRO A 157 14.51 -30.67 -28.42
N PRO A 158 15.81 -30.98 -28.66
CA PRO A 158 16.81 -30.95 -27.60
C PRO A 158 16.99 -29.56 -26.98
N VAL A 159 17.06 -28.52 -27.81
CA VAL A 159 17.21 -27.12 -27.38
C VAL A 159 15.98 -26.66 -26.60
N ARG A 160 14.79 -27.11 -27.00
CA ARG A 160 13.55 -26.79 -26.28
C ARG A 160 13.51 -27.42 -24.89
N LYS A 161 13.92 -28.68 -24.77
CA LYS A 161 14.01 -29.37 -23.48
C LYS A 161 15.01 -28.70 -22.53
N GLU A 162 16.16 -28.27 -23.04
CA GLU A 162 17.12 -27.47 -22.26
C GLU A 162 16.53 -26.14 -21.80
N ALA A 163 15.79 -25.45 -22.67
CA ALA A 163 15.10 -24.21 -22.30
C ALA A 163 14.05 -24.45 -21.21
N ILE A 164 13.27 -25.52 -21.29
CA ILE A 164 12.29 -25.90 -20.25
C ILE A 164 13.00 -26.22 -18.92
N ALA A 165 14.12 -26.94 -18.95
CA ALA A 165 14.92 -27.20 -17.74
C ALA A 165 15.46 -25.90 -17.12
N SER A 166 15.94 -24.97 -17.95
CA SER A 166 16.36 -23.64 -17.50
C SER A 166 15.20 -22.85 -16.87
N LEU A 167 14.02 -22.88 -17.50
CA LEU A 167 12.81 -22.25 -16.97
C LEU A 167 12.45 -22.79 -15.58
N LEU A 168 12.41 -24.12 -15.43
CA LEU A 168 12.09 -24.79 -14.17
C LEU A 168 13.07 -24.44 -13.05
N SER A 169 14.38 -24.45 -13.34
CA SER A 169 15.42 -24.16 -12.35
C SER A 169 15.36 -22.72 -11.82
N ASN A 170 15.04 -21.76 -12.67
CA ASN A 170 14.93 -20.35 -12.29
C ASN A 170 13.58 -20.00 -11.66
N GLN A 171 12.53 -20.73 -12.01
CA GLN A 171 11.19 -20.50 -11.48
C GLN A 171 11.12 -20.70 -9.96
N ALA A 172 11.84 -21.67 -9.40
CA ALA A 172 11.84 -21.92 -7.97
C ALA A 172 12.36 -20.73 -7.15
N GLU A 173 13.50 -20.16 -7.54
CA GLU A 173 14.09 -18.99 -6.90
C GLU A 173 13.23 -17.73 -7.11
N PHE A 174 12.71 -17.52 -8.33
CA PHE A 174 11.78 -16.43 -8.60
C PHE A 174 10.52 -16.52 -7.73
N LEU A 175 9.92 -17.71 -7.64
CA LEU A 175 8.72 -17.96 -6.84
C LEU A 175 8.97 -17.66 -5.36
N GLY A 176 10.08 -18.17 -4.80
CA GLY A 176 10.46 -17.94 -3.40
C GLY A 176 10.71 -16.45 -3.11
N GLY A 177 11.39 -15.75 -4.01
CA GLY A 177 11.63 -14.32 -3.86
C GLY A 177 10.35 -13.48 -3.99
N MET A 178 9.43 -13.84 -4.88
CA MET A 178 8.11 -13.20 -4.97
C MET A 178 7.25 -13.47 -3.74
N ASP A 179 7.32 -14.67 -3.16
CA ASP A 179 6.62 -15.02 -1.92
C ASP A 179 7.10 -14.15 -0.74
N ALA A 180 8.42 -14.05 -0.57
CA ALA A 180 9.00 -13.15 0.42
C ALA A 180 8.57 -11.69 0.20
N MET A 181 8.49 -11.24 -1.05
CA MET A 181 8.11 -9.87 -1.39
C MET A 181 6.63 -9.58 -1.10
N VAL A 182 5.75 -10.56 -1.32
CA VAL A 182 4.33 -10.46 -0.93
C VAL A 182 4.21 -10.24 0.58
N PHE A 183 4.94 -11.00 1.39
CA PHE A 183 4.98 -10.80 2.83
C PHE A 183 5.57 -9.44 3.21
N GLN A 184 6.61 -8.99 2.52
CA GLN A 184 7.20 -7.68 2.79
C GLN A 184 6.21 -6.54 2.52
N TYR A 185 5.48 -6.57 1.41
CA TYR A 185 4.43 -5.58 1.13
C TYR A 185 3.33 -5.58 2.18
N ASP A 186 2.88 -6.77 2.60
CA ASP A 186 1.86 -6.93 3.63
C ASP A 186 2.32 -6.34 4.98
N GLU A 187 3.57 -6.59 5.36
CA GLU A 187 4.15 -6.02 6.58
C GLU A 187 4.31 -4.49 6.51
N GLU A 188 4.76 -3.94 5.38
CA GLU A 188 4.85 -2.49 5.18
C GLU A 188 3.46 -1.82 5.28
N ALA A 189 2.44 -2.42 4.67
CA ALA A 189 1.06 -1.94 4.75
C ALA A 189 0.53 -1.96 6.20
N LYS A 190 0.76 -3.04 6.94
CA LYS A 190 0.40 -3.15 8.37
C LYS A 190 1.10 -2.11 9.23
N GLN A 191 2.38 -1.82 8.98
CA GLN A 191 3.15 -0.83 9.73
C GLN A 191 2.57 0.58 9.55
N LYS A 192 2.19 0.97 8.33
CA LYS A 192 1.52 2.26 8.07
C LYS A 192 0.21 2.39 8.85
N ILE A 193 -0.61 1.34 8.87
CA ILE A 193 -1.86 1.31 9.63
C ILE A 193 -1.58 1.43 11.14
N ALA A 194 -0.60 0.68 11.66
CA ALA A 194 -0.25 0.71 13.08
C ALA A 194 0.25 2.09 13.52
N MET A 195 1.06 2.76 12.70
CA MET A 195 1.53 4.13 12.97
C MET A 195 0.35 5.12 13.01
N THR A 196 -0.58 5.02 12.06
CA THR A 196 -1.80 5.84 12.03
C THR A 196 -2.63 5.68 13.31
N ARG A 197 -2.85 4.43 13.76
CA ARG A 197 -3.59 4.14 15.00
C ARG A 197 -2.93 4.73 16.24
N ARG A 198 -1.59 4.73 16.32
CA ARG A 198 -0.86 5.35 17.45
C ARG A 198 -1.01 6.86 17.46
N MET A 199 -0.95 7.51 16.29
CA MET A 199 -1.18 8.96 16.17
C MET A 199 -2.61 9.33 16.58
N GLU A 200 -3.60 8.56 16.14
CA GLU A 200 -5.00 8.75 16.51
C GLU A 200 -5.21 8.66 18.04
N ALA A 201 -4.66 7.62 18.67
CA ALA A 201 -4.74 7.47 20.13
C ALA A 201 -4.13 8.66 20.87
N GLY A 202 -3.01 9.20 20.37
CA GLY A 202 -2.40 10.42 20.91
C GLY A 202 -3.31 11.65 20.77
N ILE A 203 -3.90 11.87 19.59
CA ILE A 203 -4.83 12.98 19.34
C ILE A 203 -6.07 12.86 20.25
N MET A 204 -6.59 11.65 20.44
CA MET A 204 -7.73 11.38 21.32
C MET A 204 -7.42 11.73 22.78
N ILE A 205 -6.26 11.32 23.29
CA ILE A 205 -5.82 11.66 24.65
C ILE A 205 -5.72 13.17 24.82
N VAL A 206 -5.08 13.88 23.88
CA VAL A 206 -4.96 15.35 23.93
C VAL A 206 -6.33 16.01 23.91
N THR A 207 -7.26 15.49 23.09
CA THR A 207 -8.63 16.00 22.99
C THR A 207 -9.37 15.86 24.33
N PHE A 208 -9.25 14.72 25.01
CA PHE A 208 -9.85 14.54 26.34
C PHE A 208 -9.23 15.43 27.39
N VAL A 209 -7.90 15.62 27.38
CA VAL A 209 -7.23 16.53 28.32
C VAL A 209 -7.70 17.98 28.12
N LEU A 210 -8.02 18.41 26.89
CA LEU A 210 -8.57 19.74 26.62
C LEU A 210 -10.03 19.92 27.03
N LEU A 211 -10.76 18.82 27.22
CA LEU A 211 -12.17 18.83 27.63
C LEU A 211 -12.37 18.84 29.16
N LEU A 212 -11.35 18.40 29.92
CA LEU A 212 -11.33 18.39 31.39
C LEU A 212 -10.93 19.76 31.96
#